data_AF-A0A2P6S3Q7-F1
#
_entry.id   AF-A0A2P6S3Q7-F1
#
_cell.length_a   1.000
_cell.length_b   1.000
_cell.length_c   1.000
_cell.angle_alpha   90.00
_cell.angle_beta   90.00
_cell.angle_gamma   90.00
#
_symmetry.space_group_name_H-M   'P 1'
#
loop_
_entity.id
_entity.type
_entity.pdbx_description
1 polymer ?
#
loop_
_entity_poly.entity_id
_entity_poly.type
_entity_poly.pdbx_seq_one_letter_code
_entity_poly.pdbx_strand_id
1 'polypeptide(L)'
;MCEIDHHQPIPAFDMEYHLIICYTSLNSSLPFNKYAFLTTHNAFAIEGEPSHTGVPRVTLTNQEDTVTQQLNNGVRALMLDTYDFKGDVWLCHSFKGQCHDYTAFEPAIDTLNEIQAFLSANPGEIVTLILEDYVEALNGLTNVFKSAGLMKYWFPVSNMPKSGQDWPLVSDMVAKNQRLLVFTSKQEKEQSEGIAYQWNYMVENESRKFVDGDDGMEAGSCSNRGESSPLNDKTKSLVLVNYFGSFPIKQLSCQFNSEDLVSMLYTCYCAAGNRWANFVAVDFYKWRGGSFQATDTLNGELICGCNDVHACVVSYEI
;
A
#
# COMPACT_ATOMS: atom_id res chain seq x y z
N MET A 1 3.69 24.99 12.10
CA MET A 1 4.77 24.50 12.99
C MET A 1 4.10 23.53 13.93
N CYS A 2 4.32 22.22 13.76
CA CYS A 2 3.80 21.24 14.71
C CYS A 2 4.48 21.53 16.05
N GLU A 3 3.74 22.07 17.02
CA GLU A 3 4.26 22.25 18.36
C GLU A 3 4.55 20.87 18.93
N ILE A 4 5.84 20.57 19.15
CA ILE A 4 6.27 19.47 20.00
C ILE A 4 6.01 19.93 21.43
N ASP A 5 4.75 19.88 21.86
CA ASP A 5 4.43 20.18 23.24
C ASP A 5 4.76 18.96 24.11
N HIS A 6 5.91 19.02 24.77
CA HIS A 6 6.40 17.96 25.67
C HIS A 6 5.59 17.82 26.96
N HIS A 7 4.50 18.58 27.16
CA HIS A 7 3.77 18.65 28.44
C HIS A 7 2.26 18.42 28.36
N GLN A 8 1.71 18.09 27.19
CA GLN A 8 0.32 17.67 27.07
C GLN A 8 0.25 16.14 27.02
N PRO A 9 -0.51 15.46 27.90
CA PRO A 9 -0.82 14.05 27.67
C PRO A 9 -1.44 13.97 26.27
N ILE A 10 -0.91 13.06 25.44
CA ILE A 10 -1.53 12.69 24.16
C ILE A 10 -3.01 12.48 24.50
N PRO A 11 -3.96 13.30 24.01
CA PRO A 11 -5.36 12.96 24.20
C PRO A 11 -5.47 11.56 23.61
N ALA A 12 -5.93 10.62 24.42
CA ALA A 12 -6.28 9.30 23.91
C ALA A 12 -7.22 9.59 22.74
N PHE A 13 -6.68 9.53 21.53
CA PHE A 13 -7.47 9.56 20.33
C PHE A 13 -8.24 8.27 20.47
N ASP A 14 -9.50 8.42 20.84
CA ASP A 14 -10.39 7.35 21.19
C ASP A 14 -10.57 6.53 19.90
N MET A 15 -9.70 5.54 19.71
CA MET A 15 -9.75 4.59 18.59
C MET A 15 -11.07 3.80 18.61
N GLU A 16 -11.91 3.96 19.65
CA GLU A 16 -13.27 3.43 19.69
C GLU A 16 -14.22 4.09 18.68
N TYR A 17 -13.91 5.28 18.13
CA TYR A 17 -14.83 6.00 17.24
C TYR A 17 -14.37 6.14 15.78
N HIS A 18 -13.13 5.77 15.43
CA HIS A 18 -12.88 5.42 14.04
C HIS A 18 -13.41 4.02 13.86
N LEU A 19 -14.53 3.89 13.15
CA LEU A 19 -14.85 2.64 12.50
C LEU A 19 -13.56 2.22 11.80
N ILE A 20 -12.94 1.14 12.25
CA ILE A 20 -12.31 0.21 11.33
C ILE A 20 -13.38 0.04 10.28
N ILE A 21 -13.23 0.71 9.15
CA ILE A 21 -14.09 0.48 8.01
C ILE A 21 -13.69 -0.90 7.51
N CYS A 22 -14.10 -1.91 8.27
CA CYS A 22 -14.26 -3.25 7.78
C CYS A 22 -15.08 -3.09 6.50
N TYR A 23 -14.73 -3.87 5.50
CA TYR A 23 -15.54 -4.02 4.29
C TYR A 23 -17.02 -4.35 4.56
N THR A 24 -17.39 -4.64 5.81
CA THR A 24 -18.75 -4.83 6.29
C THR A 24 -19.60 -3.55 6.38
N SER A 25 -19.01 -2.35 6.48
CA SER A 25 -19.79 -1.08 6.51
C SER A 25 -19.73 -0.28 5.20
N LEU A 26 -18.75 -0.55 4.34
CA LEU A 26 -18.75 -0.07 2.96
C LEU A 26 -19.59 -1.00 2.08
N ASN A 27 -20.38 -0.42 1.19
CA ASN A 27 -21.11 -1.16 0.18
C ASN A 27 -20.11 -1.98 -0.66
N SER A 28 -20.01 -3.30 -0.47
CA SER A 28 -19.10 -4.22 -1.21
C SER A 28 -19.59 -4.59 -2.61
N SER A 29 -20.64 -3.93 -3.11
CA SER A 29 -21.22 -4.17 -4.43
C SER A 29 -20.56 -3.38 -5.56
N LEU A 30 -19.52 -2.58 -5.28
CA LEU A 30 -18.78 -1.86 -6.32
C LEU A 30 -17.56 -2.66 -6.80
N PRO A 31 -17.08 -2.38 -8.04
CA PRO A 31 -15.79 -2.86 -8.52
C PRO A 31 -14.63 -2.48 -7.58
N PHE A 32 -13.61 -3.34 -7.46
CA PHE A 32 -12.43 -3.08 -6.62
C PHE A 32 -11.75 -1.73 -6.88
N ASN A 33 -11.70 -1.26 -8.14
CA ASN A 33 -11.16 0.06 -8.50
C ASN A 33 -12.10 1.24 -8.19
N LYS A 34 -13.18 1.05 -7.44
CA LYS A 34 -14.01 2.10 -6.85
C LYS A 34 -13.76 2.28 -5.35
N TYR A 35 -12.74 1.66 -4.81
CA TYR A 35 -12.29 1.87 -3.44
C TYR A 35 -10.87 2.41 -3.43
N ALA A 36 -10.55 3.08 -2.32
CA ALA A 36 -9.21 3.49 -1.97
C ALA A 36 -8.72 2.70 -0.76
N PHE A 37 -7.44 2.38 -0.78
CA PHE A 37 -6.76 1.59 0.24
C PHE A 37 -5.60 2.38 0.79
N LEU A 38 -5.55 2.47 2.13
CA LEU A 38 -4.34 2.89 2.81
C LEU A 38 -3.24 1.86 2.54
N THR A 39 -2.11 2.36 2.05
CA THR A 39 -0.93 1.58 1.70
C THR A 39 0.24 1.97 2.60
N THR A 40 0.95 1.00 3.15
CA THR A 40 2.19 1.27 3.89
C THR A 40 3.41 1.02 3.01
N HIS A 41 4.26 2.05 2.91
CA HIS A 41 5.54 1.96 2.21
C HIS A 41 6.54 1.16 3.05
N ASN A 42 7.23 0.21 2.42
CA ASN A 42 8.16 -0.71 3.08
C ASN A 42 7.58 -1.26 4.40
N ALA A 43 6.42 -1.92 4.29
CA ALA A 43 5.59 -2.30 5.43
C ALA A 43 6.33 -3.14 6.49
N PHE A 44 7.34 -3.91 6.08
CA PHE A 44 8.17 -4.74 6.93
C PHE A 44 9.28 -3.97 7.66
N ALA A 45 9.56 -2.72 7.27
CA ALA A 45 10.68 -1.95 7.79
C ALA A 45 10.35 -1.32 9.15
N ILE A 46 10.32 -2.12 10.23
CA ILE A 46 9.73 -1.71 11.51
C ILE A 46 10.79 -1.11 12.47
N GLU A 47 10.45 0.03 13.11
CA GLU A 47 11.27 0.69 14.12
C GLU A 47 11.49 -0.23 15.33
N GLY A 48 12.76 -0.46 15.67
CA GLY A 48 13.13 -1.23 16.86
C GLY A 48 12.99 -2.74 16.76
N GLU A 49 12.63 -3.29 15.59
CA GLU A 49 12.58 -4.74 15.43
C GLU A 49 13.99 -5.37 15.58
N PRO A 50 14.13 -6.54 16.22
CA PRO A 50 15.41 -7.24 16.34
C PRO A 50 16.00 -7.63 14.97
N SER A 51 17.33 -7.76 14.90
CA SER A 51 18.00 -8.29 13.70
C SER A 51 17.83 -9.80 13.59
N HIS A 52 17.42 -10.27 12.41
CA HIS A 52 17.34 -11.70 12.07
C HIS A 52 18.66 -12.30 11.55
N THR A 53 19.68 -11.46 11.31
CA THR A 53 20.99 -11.90 10.79
C THR A 53 22.07 -11.98 11.87
N GLY A 54 21.79 -11.44 13.07
CA GLY A 54 22.77 -11.27 14.14
C GLY A 54 23.74 -10.08 13.92
N VAL A 55 23.63 -9.38 12.78
CA VAL A 55 24.36 -8.15 12.49
C VAL A 55 23.47 -6.94 12.84
N PRO A 56 23.98 -5.91 13.53
CA PRO A 56 23.22 -4.69 13.77
C PRO A 56 22.70 -4.08 12.47
N ARG A 57 21.41 -3.75 12.42
CA ARG A 57 20.76 -3.16 11.26
C ARG A 57 21.18 -1.70 11.12
N VAL A 58 21.64 -1.32 9.92
CA VAL A 58 22.06 0.04 9.53
C VAL A 58 21.35 0.40 8.24
N THR A 59 20.04 0.58 8.34
CA THR A 59 19.18 1.08 7.27
C THR A 59 17.97 1.78 7.89
N LEU A 60 17.10 2.33 7.05
CA LEU A 60 15.95 3.13 7.44
C LEU A 60 14.76 2.25 7.79
N THR A 61 13.89 2.74 8.67
CA THR A 61 12.63 2.10 9.07
C THR A 61 11.47 3.00 8.68
N ASN A 62 10.37 2.41 8.23
CA ASN A 62 9.22 3.11 7.66
C ASN A 62 7.97 3.04 8.55
N GLN A 63 7.87 2.03 9.43
CA GLN A 63 6.67 1.78 10.23
C GLN A 63 7.02 1.50 11.70
N GLU A 64 6.04 1.61 12.60
CA GLU A 64 6.17 1.23 14.03
C GLU A 64 5.44 -0.06 14.38
N ASP A 65 4.39 -0.37 13.63
CA ASP A 65 3.49 -1.49 13.86
C ASP A 65 3.93 -2.69 13.01
N THR A 66 3.78 -3.91 13.53
CA THR A 66 3.95 -5.13 12.73
C THR A 66 2.96 -5.19 11.58
N VAL A 67 3.20 -6.06 10.59
CA VAL A 67 2.27 -6.21 9.45
C VAL A 67 0.87 -6.63 9.93
N THR A 68 0.78 -7.52 10.93
CA THR A 68 -0.49 -7.87 11.58
C THR A 68 -1.19 -6.63 12.16
N GLN A 69 -0.45 -5.76 12.85
CA GLN A 69 -1.01 -4.55 13.46
C GLN A 69 -1.45 -3.54 12.39
N GLN A 70 -0.65 -3.35 11.33
CA GLN A 70 -1.01 -2.51 10.17
C GLN A 70 -2.35 -2.96 9.56
N LEU A 71 -2.48 -4.26 9.27
CA LEU A 71 -3.70 -4.84 8.71
C LEU A 71 -4.89 -4.69 9.67
N ASN A 72 -4.70 -4.94 10.97
CA ASN A 72 -5.76 -4.78 11.97
C ASN A 72 -6.21 -3.33 12.13
N ASN A 73 -5.32 -2.36 11.88
CA ASN A 73 -5.64 -0.93 11.96
C ASN A 73 -6.27 -0.38 10.67
N GLY A 74 -6.49 -1.20 9.63
CA GLY A 74 -7.22 -0.79 8.42
C GLY A 74 -6.35 -0.64 7.17
N VAL A 75 -5.04 -0.88 7.24
CA VAL A 75 -4.18 -0.98 6.04
C VAL A 75 -4.65 -2.16 5.19
N ARG A 76 -4.73 -1.98 3.87
CA ARG A 76 -5.18 -3.03 2.92
C ARG A 76 -4.27 -3.21 1.72
N ALA A 77 -3.21 -2.42 1.64
CA ALA A 77 -2.14 -2.59 0.67
C ALA A 77 -0.77 -2.45 1.35
N LEU A 78 0.19 -3.27 0.96
CA LEU A 78 1.54 -3.29 1.55
C LEU A 78 2.56 -3.23 0.41
N MET A 79 3.52 -2.30 0.50
CA MET A 79 4.69 -2.29 -0.38
C MET A 79 5.83 -3.06 0.27
N LEU A 80 6.42 -3.98 -0.47
CA LEU A 80 7.47 -4.87 0.02
C LEU A 80 8.64 -4.94 -0.98
N ASP A 81 9.84 -4.63 -0.53
CA ASP A 81 11.06 -4.85 -1.31
C ASP A 81 11.57 -6.27 -1.08
N THR A 82 11.53 -7.10 -2.12
CA THR A 82 11.88 -8.53 -2.04
C THR A 82 13.22 -8.81 -2.71
N TYR A 83 14.10 -9.54 -2.03
CA TYR A 83 15.46 -9.85 -2.51
C TYR A 83 15.79 -11.33 -2.36
N ASP A 84 16.64 -11.85 -3.24
CA ASP A 84 17.39 -13.07 -2.94
C ASP A 84 18.46 -12.80 -1.88
N PHE A 85 18.38 -13.50 -0.75
CA PHE A 85 19.38 -13.38 0.31
C PHE A 85 19.48 -14.66 1.14
N LYS A 86 20.72 -15.06 1.47
CA LYS A 86 21.01 -16.28 2.26
C LYS A 86 20.32 -17.57 1.76
N GLY A 87 19.99 -17.64 0.47
CA GLY A 87 19.36 -18.81 -0.16
C GLY A 87 17.82 -18.81 -0.13
N ASP A 88 17.20 -17.75 0.39
CA ASP A 88 15.75 -17.58 0.49
C ASP A 88 15.33 -16.20 -0.05
N VAL A 89 14.01 -15.94 -0.09
CA VAL A 89 13.47 -14.60 -0.35
C VAL A 89 13.39 -13.83 0.97
N TRP A 90 13.98 -12.64 1.00
CA TRP A 90 14.04 -11.76 2.15
C TRP A 90 13.44 -10.40 1.85
N LEU A 91 13.01 -9.72 2.91
CA LEU A 91 12.61 -8.32 2.88
C LEU A 91 13.78 -7.47 3.37
N CYS A 92 14.23 -6.54 2.54
CA CYS A 92 15.41 -5.73 2.81
C CYS A 92 15.20 -4.28 2.37
N HIS A 93 15.52 -3.31 3.23
CA HIS A 93 15.56 -1.91 2.82
C HIS A 93 16.98 -1.60 2.32
N SER A 94 17.24 -1.96 1.06
CA SER A 94 18.60 -1.99 0.49
C SER A 94 18.73 -1.17 -0.80
N PHE A 95 19.85 -1.31 -1.50
CA PHE A 95 20.14 -0.54 -2.70
C PHE A 95 20.83 -1.41 -3.76
N LYS A 96 20.75 -0.96 -5.03
CA LYS A 96 21.40 -1.62 -6.20
C LYS A 96 20.98 -3.08 -6.40
N GLY A 97 19.78 -3.45 -5.96
CA GLY A 97 19.25 -4.81 -6.11
C GLY A 97 20.02 -5.88 -5.34
N GLN A 98 20.68 -5.52 -4.25
CA GLN A 98 21.39 -6.47 -3.39
C GLN A 98 20.96 -6.30 -1.94
N CYS A 99 20.66 -7.40 -1.25
CA CYS A 99 20.44 -7.40 0.18
C CYS A 99 21.75 -7.70 0.94
N HIS A 100 21.93 -7.08 2.10
CA HIS A 100 23.08 -7.26 2.97
C HIS A 100 22.63 -7.53 4.40
N ASP A 101 23.49 -8.16 5.22
CA ASP A 101 23.13 -8.49 6.60
C ASP A 101 22.68 -7.27 7.43
N TYR A 102 23.22 -6.08 7.13
CA TYR A 102 22.90 -4.83 7.80
C TYR A 102 21.70 -4.07 7.20
N THR A 103 21.16 -4.51 6.05
CA THR A 103 19.95 -3.96 5.42
C THR A 103 18.76 -4.92 5.45
N ALA A 104 19.00 -6.17 5.83
CA ALA A 104 17.98 -7.20 5.98
C ALA A 104 17.08 -6.94 7.20
N PHE A 105 15.78 -7.09 7.00
CA PHE A 105 14.79 -7.06 8.06
C PHE A 105 14.47 -8.49 8.50
N GLU A 106 13.83 -9.26 7.62
CA GLU A 106 13.41 -10.64 7.90
C GLU A 106 13.24 -11.48 6.62
N PRO A 107 13.22 -12.82 6.73
CA PRO A 107 12.74 -13.69 5.67
C PRO A 107 11.30 -13.32 5.26
N ALA A 108 11.01 -13.27 3.96
CA ALA A 108 9.68 -12.86 3.49
C ALA A 108 8.56 -13.81 3.94
N ILE A 109 8.88 -15.06 4.26
CA ILE A 109 7.92 -16.03 4.79
C ILE A 109 7.27 -15.57 6.10
N ASP A 110 7.94 -14.75 6.92
CA ASP A 110 7.43 -14.31 8.22
C ASP A 110 6.30 -13.28 8.04
N THR A 111 6.55 -12.17 7.32
CA THR A 111 5.49 -11.24 6.87
C THR A 111 4.36 -11.94 6.10
N LEU A 112 4.67 -12.89 5.21
CA LEU A 112 3.62 -13.60 4.45
C LEU A 112 2.75 -14.50 5.33
N ASN A 113 3.29 -15.06 6.42
CA ASN A 113 2.51 -15.79 7.41
C ASN A 113 1.58 -14.85 8.21
N GLU A 114 2.01 -13.63 8.53
CA GLU A 114 1.14 -12.61 9.13
C GLU A 114 -0.06 -12.29 8.22
N ILE A 115 0.20 -12.06 6.92
CA ILE A 115 -0.85 -11.82 5.92
C ILE A 115 -1.78 -13.03 5.80
N GLN A 116 -1.24 -14.24 5.80
CA GLN A 116 -2.05 -15.46 5.73
C GLN A 116 -2.96 -15.61 6.94
N ALA A 117 -2.43 -15.35 8.14
CA ALA A 117 -3.19 -15.37 9.38
C ALA A 117 -4.33 -14.34 9.35
N PHE A 118 -4.05 -13.11 8.90
CA PHE A 118 -5.05 -12.06 8.75
C PHE A 118 -6.16 -12.45 7.77
N LEU A 119 -5.82 -12.90 6.55
CA LEU A 119 -6.82 -13.31 5.55
C LEU A 119 -7.63 -14.54 6.00
N SER A 120 -7.05 -15.40 6.83
CA SER A 120 -7.75 -16.54 7.41
C SER A 120 -8.74 -16.12 8.51
N ALA A 121 -8.36 -15.17 9.35
CA ALA A 121 -9.22 -14.64 10.42
C ALA A 121 -10.33 -13.73 9.87
N ASN A 122 -10.09 -13.08 8.73
CA ASN A 122 -10.97 -12.08 8.15
C ASN A 122 -11.44 -12.49 6.74
N PRO A 123 -12.49 -13.33 6.61
CA PRO A 123 -12.90 -13.90 5.31
C PRO A 123 -13.46 -12.88 4.33
N GLY A 124 -13.91 -11.71 4.79
CA GLY A 124 -14.42 -10.62 3.96
C GLY A 124 -13.37 -9.65 3.44
N GLU A 125 -12.11 -9.78 3.89
CA GLU A 125 -11.08 -8.78 3.61
C GLU A 125 -10.23 -9.18 2.40
N ILE A 126 -9.79 -8.17 1.65
CA ILE A 126 -8.88 -8.28 0.50
C ILE A 126 -7.58 -7.55 0.85
N VAL A 127 -6.44 -8.16 0.56
CA VAL A 127 -5.11 -7.56 0.74
C VAL A 127 -4.41 -7.43 -0.62
N THR A 128 -3.73 -6.31 -0.84
CA THR A 128 -2.90 -6.08 -2.03
C THR A 128 -1.42 -5.99 -1.65
N LEU A 129 -0.56 -6.69 -2.37
CA LEU A 129 0.89 -6.59 -2.23
C LEU A 129 1.48 -5.95 -3.49
N ILE A 130 2.35 -4.98 -3.30
CA ILE A 130 3.06 -4.28 -4.38
C ILE A 130 4.56 -4.50 -4.14
N LEU A 131 5.18 -5.32 -4.99
CA LEU A 131 6.54 -5.81 -4.78
C LEU A 131 7.54 -4.98 -5.58
N GLU A 132 8.48 -4.34 -4.89
CA GLU A 132 9.74 -3.93 -5.51
C GLU A 132 10.64 -5.17 -5.59
N ASP A 133 10.62 -5.81 -6.76
CA ASP A 133 11.12 -7.16 -6.93
C ASP A 133 12.57 -7.19 -7.41
N TYR A 134 13.45 -7.76 -6.58
CA TYR A 134 14.85 -8.08 -6.86
C TYR A 134 15.15 -9.58 -6.74
N VAL A 135 14.13 -10.44 -6.82
CA VAL A 135 14.24 -11.90 -6.75
C VAL A 135 14.50 -12.47 -8.14
N GLU A 136 15.72 -12.95 -8.36
CA GLU A 136 16.19 -13.56 -9.61
C GLU A 136 16.10 -15.10 -9.56
N ALA A 137 16.01 -15.70 -8.36
CA ALA A 137 15.81 -17.13 -8.20
C ALA A 137 14.55 -17.61 -8.92
N LEU A 138 14.69 -18.71 -9.67
CA LEU A 138 13.60 -19.30 -10.45
C LEU A 138 12.44 -19.70 -9.52
N ASN A 139 11.27 -19.10 -9.76
CA ASN A 139 10.05 -19.28 -8.95
C ASN A 139 10.22 -18.88 -7.47
N GLY A 140 11.20 -18.04 -7.13
CA GLY A 140 11.48 -17.66 -5.74
C GLY A 140 10.24 -17.10 -5.03
N LEU A 141 9.57 -16.13 -5.67
CA LEU A 141 8.34 -15.54 -5.14
C LEU A 141 7.20 -16.56 -5.07
N THR A 142 6.91 -17.28 -6.16
CA THR A 142 5.83 -18.27 -6.18
C THR A 142 6.02 -19.36 -5.11
N ASN A 143 7.27 -19.80 -4.90
CA ASN A 143 7.59 -20.81 -3.90
C ASN A 143 7.33 -20.29 -2.48
N VAL A 144 7.73 -19.06 -2.15
CA VAL A 144 7.48 -18.50 -0.81
C VAL A 144 6.00 -18.24 -0.56
N PHE A 145 5.24 -17.73 -1.54
CA PHE A 145 3.78 -17.60 -1.44
C PHE A 145 3.06 -18.95 -1.26
N LYS A 146 3.52 -19.99 -1.96
CA LYS A 146 3.00 -21.36 -1.80
C LYS A 146 3.31 -21.91 -0.41
N SER A 147 4.52 -21.66 0.09
CA SER A 147 4.96 -22.11 1.41
C SER A 147 4.18 -21.43 2.53
N ALA A 148 3.90 -20.13 2.38
CA ALA A 148 3.01 -19.37 3.26
C ALA A 148 1.53 -19.80 3.16
N GLY A 149 1.15 -20.65 2.19
CA GLY A 149 -0.23 -21.08 2.00
C GLY A 149 -1.16 -19.99 1.44
N LEU A 150 -0.60 -18.95 0.80
CA LEU A 150 -1.36 -17.80 0.29
C LEU A 150 -2.01 -18.04 -1.08
N MET A 151 -1.56 -19.05 -1.83
CA MET A 151 -2.08 -19.34 -3.18
C MET A 151 -3.60 -19.64 -3.21
N LYS A 152 -4.20 -20.06 -2.09
CA LYS A 152 -5.65 -20.24 -1.98
C LYS A 152 -6.44 -18.93 -2.03
N TYR A 153 -5.79 -17.80 -1.78
CA TYR A 153 -6.37 -16.45 -1.82
C TYR A 153 -6.06 -15.71 -3.14
N TRP A 154 -5.23 -16.28 -4.00
CA TRP A 154 -4.64 -15.59 -5.15
C TRP A 154 -5.69 -15.07 -6.14
N PHE A 155 -5.63 -13.79 -6.47
CA PHE A 155 -6.39 -13.20 -7.57
C PHE A 155 -5.61 -13.38 -8.88
N PRO A 156 -6.13 -14.17 -9.86
CA PRO A 156 -5.36 -14.54 -11.03
C PRO A 156 -5.28 -13.41 -12.06
N VAL A 157 -4.12 -13.26 -12.71
CA VAL A 157 -3.87 -12.29 -13.80
C VAL A 157 -4.89 -12.41 -14.93
N SER A 158 -5.37 -13.62 -15.24
CA SER A 158 -6.39 -13.85 -16.28
C SER A 158 -7.72 -13.13 -16.00
N ASN A 159 -7.99 -12.76 -14.74
CA ASN A 159 -9.20 -12.07 -14.33
C ASN A 159 -8.96 -10.57 -14.07
N MET A 160 -7.73 -10.08 -14.22
CA MET A 160 -7.43 -8.66 -14.07
C MET A 160 -7.91 -7.89 -15.30
N PRO A 161 -8.68 -6.81 -15.13
CA PRO A 161 -9.18 -6.02 -16.25
C PRO A 161 -8.04 -5.31 -16.96
N LYS A 162 -8.24 -5.05 -18.25
CA LYS A 162 -7.33 -4.30 -19.11
C LYS A 162 -8.07 -3.11 -19.72
N SER A 163 -7.32 -2.15 -20.25
CA SER A 163 -7.90 -1.02 -21.00
C SER A 163 -8.91 -0.21 -20.20
N GLY A 164 -8.59 0.06 -18.93
CA GLY A 164 -9.38 0.94 -18.06
C GLY A 164 -10.70 0.36 -17.57
N GLN A 165 -10.97 -0.92 -17.84
CA GLN A 165 -12.21 -1.56 -17.40
C GLN A 165 -12.26 -1.72 -15.87
N ASP A 166 -13.49 -1.78 -15.37
CA ASP A 166 -13.74 -2.04 -13.96
C ASP A 166 -13.27 -3.44 -13.55
N TRP A 167 -12.75 -3.52 -12.34
CA TRP A 167 -12.37 -4.78 -11.70
C TRP A 167 -13.63 -5.56 -11.31
N PRO A 168 -13.52 -6.87 -11.00
CA PRO A 168 -14.63 -7.59 -10.42
C PRO A 168 -15.17 -6.90 -9.17
N LEU A 169 -16.45 -7.14 -8.87
CA LEU A 169 -17.04 -6.69 -7.63
C LEU A 169 -16.27 -7.25 -6.46
N VAL A 170 -16.08 -6.45 -5.42
CA VAL A 170 -15.44 -6.93 -4.18
C VAL A 170 -16.20 -8.13 -3.63
N SER A 171 -17.53 -8.10 -3.65
CA SER A 171 -18.38 -9.23 -3.25
C SER A 171 -18.04 -10.53 -4.01
N ASP A 172 -17.76 -10.44 -5.30
CA ASP A 172 -17.41 -11.59 -6.14
C ASP A 172 -16.00 -12.10 -5.85
N MET A 173 -15.05 -11.20 -5.63
CA MET A 173 -13.68 -11.54 -5.24
C MET A 173 -13.68 -12.29 -3.91
N VAL A 174 -14.42 -11.78 -2.92
CA VAL A 174 -14.60 -12.42 -1.61
C VAL A 174 -15.30 -13.77 -1.74
N ALA A 175 -16.41 -13.85 -2.46
CA ALA A 175 -17.18 -15.09 -2.64
C ALA A 175 -16.35 -16.20 -3.32
N LYS A 176 -15.43 -15.83 -4.22
CA LYS A 176 -14.51 -16.77 -4.90
C LYS A 176 -13.22 -17.03 -4.10
N ASN A 177 -13.08 -16.45 -2.92
CA ASN A 177 -11.86 -16.45 -2.10
C ASN A 177 -10.61 -15.96 -2.88
N GLN A 178 -10.79 -15.04 -3.84
CA GLN A 178 -9.73 -14.39 -4.60
C GLN A 178 -9.41 -13.03 -3.96
N ARG A 179 -8.79 -13.08 -2.79
CA ARG A 179 -8.66 -11.97 -1.83
C ARG A 179 -7.22 -11.48 -1.63
N LEU A 180 -6.28 -11.95 -2.45
CA LEU A 180 -4.89 -11.50 -2.47
C LEU A 180 -4.52 -11.06 -3.88
N LEU A 181 -4.33 -9.75 -4.08
CA LEU A 181 -3.75 -9.20 -5.31
C LEU A 181 -2.24 -9.04 -5.10
N VAL A 182 -1.43 -9.44 -6.07
CA VAL A 182 0.03 -9.27 -5.99
C VAL A 182 0.52 -8.69 -7.30
N PHE A 183 1.19 -7.54 -7.19
CA PHE A 183 1.86 -6.85 -8.27
C PHE A 183 3.37 -6.91 -8.07
N THR A 184 4.13 -6.99 -9.17
CA THR A 184 5.59 -6.97 -9.18
C THR A 184 6.10 -5.90 -10.14
N SER A 185 7.23 -5.30 -9.80
CA SER A 185 7.96 -4.35 -10.65
C SER A 185 8.70 -5.01 -11.82
N LYS A 186 8.70 -6.35 -11.91
CA LYS A 186 9.42 -7.15 -12.93
C LYS A 186 8.48 -7.73 -13.98
N GLN A 187 8.72 -7.39 -15.26
CA GLN A 187 7.78 -7.71 -16.35
C GLN A 187 7.69 -9.21 -16.64
N GLU A 188 8.82 -9.89 -16.52
CA GLU A 188 9.02 -11.29 -16.88
C GLU A 188 8.24 -12.23 -15.92
N LYS A 189 7.95 -11.76 -14.70
CA LYS A 189 7.21 -12.49 -13.68
C LYS A 189 5.74 -12.70 -14.02
N GLU A 190 5.13 -11.84 -14.84
CA GLU A 190 3.75 -12.03 -15.28
C GLU A 190 3.61 -13.29 -16.14
N GLN A 191 4.56 -13.51 -17.05
CA GLN A 191 4.56 -14.70 -17.89
C GLN A 191 5.09 -15.94 -17.18
N SER A 192 6.18 -15.79 -16.41
CA SER A 192 6.89 -16.93 -15.82
C SER A 192 6.26 -17.45 -14.53
N GLU A 193 5.72 -16.55 -13.69
CA GLU A 193 5.21 -16.87 -12.36
C GLU A 193 3.72 -16.54 -12.20
N GLY A 194 3.11 -15.82 -13.14
CA GLY A 194 1.70 -15.40 -13.06
C GLY A 194 1.47 -14.27 -12.05
N ILE A 195 2.51 -13.49 -11.73
CA ILE A 195 2.44 -12.32 -10.84
C ILE A 195 2.27 -11.06 -11.69
N ALA A 196 1.25 -10.26 -11.40
CA ALA A 196 0.86 -9.15 -12.26
C ALA A 196 1.97 -8.11 -12.40
N TYR A 197 2.36 -7.77 -13.63
CA TYR A 197 3.33 -6.69 -13.84
C TYR A 197 2.65 -5.35 -13.56
N GLN A 198 3.08 -4.62 -12.52
CA GLN A 198 2.32 -3.49 -11.97
C GLN A 198 1.97 -2.42 -13.02
N TRP A 199 2.92 -2.12 -13.90
CA TRP A 199 2.81 -1.10 -14.94
C TRP A 199 1.78 -1.46 -16.03
N ASN A 200 1.28 -2.70 -16.06
CA ASN A 200 0.16 -3.07 -16.91
C ASN A 200 -1.20 -2.60 -16.36
N TYR A 201 -1.33 -2.34 -15.05
CA TYR A 201 -2.62 -2.18 -14.37
C TYR A 201 -2.79 -0.84 -13.64
N MET A 202 -1.70 -0.22 -13.20
CA MET A 202 -1.74 1.06 -12.47
C MET A 202 -0.82 2.13 -13.08
N VAL A 203 -1.19 3.39 -12.85
CA VAL A 203 -0.28 4.55 -12.96
C VAL A 203 0.16 4.98 -11.57
N GLU A 204 1.37 5.48 -11.46
CA GLU A 204 2.00 5.83 -10.18
C GLU A 204 2.75 7.15 -10.30
N ASN A 205 2.61 8.02 -9.29
CA ASN A 205 3.43 9.24 -9.22
C ASN A 205 4.83 8.93 -8.70
N GLU A 206 5.78 9.78 -9.09
CA GLU A 206 7.15 9.71 -8.59
C GLU A 206 7.17 9.88 -7.07
N SER A 207 8.03 9.12 -6.39
CA SER A 207 8.30 9.30 -4.95
C SER A 207 9.57 10.12 -4.73
N ARG A 208 10.54 10.11 -5.66
CA ARG A 208 11.82 10.81 -5.52
C ARG A 208 12.46 11.20 -6.85
N LYS A 209 13.07 12.39 -6.94
CA LYS A 209 14.19 12.63 -7.88
C LYS A 209 15.53 12.55 -7.17
N PHE A 210 16.43 11.73 -7.72
CA PHE A 210 17.81 11.54 -7.23
C PHE A 210 18.69 12.81 -7.23
N VAL A 211 18.23 13.92 -7.82
CA VAL A 211 19.06 15.10 -8.01
C VAL A 211 18.58 16.33 -7.22
N ASP A 212 17.27 16.53 -6.98
CA ASP A 212 16.78 17.81 -6.41
C ASP A 212 15.64 17.73 -5.35
N GLY A 213 15.16 16.55 -4.91
CA GLY A 213 14.22 16.48 -3.77
C GLY A 213 13.03 15.53 -3.93
N ASP A 214 12.13 15.61 -2.94
CA ASP A 214 10.92 14.79 -2.77
C ASP A 214 9.80 15.25 -3.73
N ASP A 215 9.95 14.99 -5.03
CA ASP A 215 8.96 15.37 -6.07
C ASP A 215 7.55 14.82 -5.80
N GLY A 216 7.44 13.64 -5.15
CA GLY A 216 6.15 13.09 -4.74
C GLY A 216 5.41 13.92 -3.69
N MET A 217 6.11 14.87 -3.06
CA MET A 217 5.61 15.78 -2.04
C MET A 217 5.66 17.25 -2.49
N GLU A 218 6.02 17.53 -3.74
CA GLU A 218 6.11 18.90 -4.27
C GLU A 218 4.72 19.52 -4.40
N ALA A 219 4.40 20.49 -3.54
CA ALA A 219 3.08 21.11 -3.50
C ALA A 219 2.61 21.63 -4.88
N GLY A 220 1.46 21.13 -5.34
CA GLY A 220 0.85 21.52 -6.62
C GLY A 220 1.43 20.81 -7.86
N SER A 221 2.36 19.89 -7.69
CA SER A 221 2.98 19.08 -8.75
C SER A 221 2.77 17.59 -8.46
N CYS A 222 2.36 16.82 -9.47
CA CYS A 222 2.27 15.37 -9.37
C CYS A 222 2.73 14.76 -10.69
N SER A 223 3.99 14.34 -10.73
CA SER A 223 4.63 13.77 -11.92
C SER A 223 4.60 12.24 -11.88
N ASN A 224 4.58 11.57 -13.03
CA ASN A 224 4.62 10.11 -13.07
C ASN A 224 6.02 9.58 -12.72
N ARG A 225 6.07 8.41 -12.09
CA ARG A 225 7.30 7.63 -11.93
C ARG A 225 7.86 7.23 -13.30
N GLY A 226 9.17 7.07 -13.43
CA GLY A 226 9.85 6.82 -14.71
C GLY A 226 9.38 5.59 -15.47
N GLU A 227 9.04 4.50 -14.77
CA GLU A 227 8.55 3.24 -15.35
C GLU A 227 7.03 3.23 -15.56
N SER A 228 6.31 4.17 -14.94
CA SER A 228 4.87 4.33 -15.10
C SER A 228 4.53 4.99 -16.43
N SER A 229 3.39 4.59 -17.02
CA SER A 229 2.69 5.42 -18.00
C SER A 229 2.39 6.82 -17.42
N PRO A 230 2.15 7.84 -18.26
CA PRO A 230 1.62 9.13 -17.81
C PRO A 230 0.38 8.96 -16.91
N LEU A 231 0.25 9.75 -15.85
CA LEU A 231 -0.83 9.59 -14.86
C LEU A 231 -2.25 9.67 -15.49
N ASN A 232 -2.40 10.40 -16.59
CA ASN A 232 -3.66 10.51 -17.32
C ASN A 232 -3.93 9.34 -18.29
N ASP A 233 -3.09 8.29 -18.33
CA ASP A 233 -3.32 7.08 -19.09
C ASP A 233 -4.48 6.27 -18.49
N LYS A 234 -5.66 6.43 -19.08
CA LYS A 234 -6.90 5.76 -18.65
C LYS A 234 -6.97 4.31 -19.10
N THR A 235 -5.97 3.78 -19.81
CA THR A 235 -5.90 2.34 -20.09
C THR A 235 -5.50 1.52 -18.86
N LYS A 236 -4.94 2.18 -17.83
CA LYS A 236 -4.67 1.63 -16.50
C LYS A 236 -5.80 2.03 -15.58
N SER A 237 -6.52 1.09 -14.98
CA SER A 237 -7.71 1.41 -14.18
C SER A 237 -7.39 1.81 -12.74
N LEU A 238 -6.18 1.52 -12.26
CA LEU A 238 -5.72 1.84 -10.90
C LEU A 238 -4.81 3.06 -10.89
N VAL A 239 -4.89 3.84 -9.82
CA VAL A 239 -4.00 4.99 -9.55
C VAL A 239 -3.36 4.81 -8.17
N LEU A 240 -2.02 4.83 -8.11
CA LEU A 240 -1.26 4.83 -6.87
C LEU A 240 -0.63 6.21 -6.64
N VAL A 241 -0.78 6.73 -5.43
CA VAL A 241 -0.12 7.96 -4.98
C VAL A 241 0.86 7.62 -3.85
N ASN A 242 2.15 7.77 -4.14
CA ASN A 242 3.23 7.83 -3.17
C ASN A 242 3.25 9.23 -2.53
N TYR A 243 3.20 9.26 -1.20
CA TYR A 243 3.32 10.49 -0.42
C TYR A 243 4.15 10.25 0.85
N PHE A 244 5.46 10.19 0.65
CA PHE A 244 6.46 10.02 1.70
C PHE A 244 7.76 10.67 1.27
N GLY A 245 8.58 11.06 2.25
CA GLY A 245 9.86 11.72 1.99
C GLY A 245 10.96 10.72 1.61
N SER A 246 12.04 11.21 1.01
CA SER A 246 13.24 10.44 0.68
C SER A 246 13.86 9.72 1.89
N PHE A 247 13.65 10.27 3.08
CA PHE A 247 14.06 9.70 4.35
C PHE A 247 12.81 9.60 5.23
N PRO A 248 12.48 8.41 5.74
CA PRO A 248 11.32 8.21 6.61
C PRO A 248 11.63 8.81 7.98
N ILE A 249 11.29 10.09 8.16
CA ILE A 249 11.48 10.80 9.42
C ILE A 249 10.13 10.87 10.14
N LYS A 250 9.96 10.01 11.14
CA LYS A 250 8.74 9.89 11.97
C LYS A 250 8.15 11.21 12.43
N GLN A 251 8.99 12.14 12.91
CA GLN A 251 8.52 13.44 13.40
C GLN A 251 7.91 14.30 12.28
N LEU A 252 8.40 14.17 11.04
CA LEU A 252 7.86 14.87 9.88
C LEU A 252 6.59 14.20 9.33
N SER A 253 6.43 12.89 9.55
CA SER A 253 5.21 12.16 9.15
C SER A 253 3.94 12.73 9.78
N CYS A 254 4.03 13.45 10.91
CA CYS A 254 2.91 14.21 11.48
C CYS A 254 2.39 15.29 10.53
N GLN A 255 3.30 15.99 9.85
CA GLN A 255 2.93 17.02 8.89
C GLN A 255 2.51 16.36 7.58
N PHE A 256 3.29 15.37 7.12
CA PHE A 256 3.04 14.70 5.85
C PHE A 256 1.67 14.02 5.87
N ASN A 257 1.37 13.19 6.87
CA ASN A 257 0.13 12.44 6.96
C ASN A 257 -1.02 13.29 7.52
N SER A 258 -1.20 14.54 7.05
CA SER A 258 -2.25 15.47 7.48
C SER A 258 -2.88 16.23 6.31
N GLU A 259 -3.06 17.55 6.40
CA GLU A 259 -3.64 18.39 5.35
C GLU A 259 -2.80 18.37 4.06
N ASP A 260 -1.48 18.29 4.19
CA ASP A 260 -0.56 18.29 3.02
C ASP A 260 -0.79 17.04 2.14
N LEU A 261 -1.06 15.88 2.75
CA LEU A 261 -1.43 14.65 2.03
C LEU A 261 -2.75 14.82 1.27
N VAL A 262 -3.79 15.35 1.93
CA VAL A 262 -5.09 15.57 1.27
C VAL A 262 -4.94 16.53 0.09
N SER A 263 -4.19 17.62 0.26
CA SER A 263 -3.88 18.57 -0.82
C SER A 263 -3.16 17.89 -2.00
N MET A 264 -2.23 16.97 -1.72
CA MET A 264 -1.55 16.22 -2.78
C MET A 264 -2.51 15.26 -3.50
N LEU A 265 -3.46 14.63 -2.80
CA LEU A 265 -4.47 13.78 -3.43
C LEU A 265 -5.31 14.57 -4.46
N TYR A 266 -5.72 15.81 -4.16
CA TYR A 266 -6.39 16.69 -5.14
C TYR A 266 -5.48 17.08 -6.32
N THR A 267 -4.20 17.30 -6.05
CA THR A 267 -3.20 17.61 -7.09
C THR A 267 -3.04 16.43 -8.05
N CYS A 268 -2.84 15.23 -7.51
CA CYS A 268 -2.70 14.01 -8.28
C CYS A 268 -4.02 13.61 -8.96
N TYR A 269 -5.20 13.91 -8.40
CA TYR A 269 -6.48 13.72 -9.07
C TYR A 269 -6.54 14.46 -10.41
N CYS A 270 -6.12 15.74 -10.43
CA CYS A 270 -6.05 16.54 -11.65
C CYS A 270 -5.04 15.93 -12.65
N ALA A 271 -3.84 15.58 -12.18
CA ALA A 271 -2.79 14.99 -13.01
C ALA A 271 -3.18 13.61 -13.58
N ALA A 272 -3.97 12.82 -12.83
CA ALA A 272 -4.48 11.51 -13.22
C ALA A 272 -5.69 11.57 -14.19
N GLY A 273 -6.00 12.76 -14.71
CA GLY A 273 -7.09 12.96 -15.67
C GLY A 273 -8.47 12.87 -15.03
N ASN A 274 -8.61 13.46 -13.84
CA ASN A 274 -9.81 13.46 -13.00
C ASN A 274 -10.17 12.05 -12.50
N ARG A 275 -9.18 11.35 -11.93
CA ARG A 275 -9.36 10.03 -11.33
C ARG A 275 -8.75 10.03 -9.93
N TRP A 276 -9.55 9.61 -8.96
CA TRP A 276 -9.12 9.48 -7.59
C TRP A 276 -8.18 8.29 -7.40
N ALA A 277 -7.26 8.42 -6.44
CA ALA A 277 -6.31 7.37 -6.11
C ALA A 277 -7.02 6.14 -5.55
N ASN A 278 -6.57 4.95 -5.96
CA ASN A 278 -6.97 3.67 -5.37
C ASN A 278 -6.02 3.23 -4.25
N PHE A 279 -4.78 3.70 -4.29
CA PHE A 279 -3.76 3.41 -3.28
C PHE A 279 -3.10 4.70 -2.85
N VAL A 280 -2.97 4.91 -1.54
CA VAL A 280 -2.22 6.03 -0.96
C VAL A 280 -1.13 5.47 -0.07
N ALA A 281 0.12 5.57 -0.53
CA ALA A 281 1.29 5.01 0.14
C ALA A 281 1.98 6.06 1.02
N VAL A 282 2.18 5.71 2.31
CA VAL A 282 2.78 6.60 3.32
C VAL A 282 3.75 5.85 4.23
N ASP A 283 4.67 6.60 4.84
CA ASP A 283 5.48 6.16 5.99
C ASP A 283 4.79 6.53 7.31
N PHE A 284 4.98 5.72 8.35
CA PHE A 284 4.43 5.92 9.71
C PHE A 284 2.92 6.21 9.69
N TYR A 285 2.16 5.37 9.00
CA TYR A 285 0.74 5.60 8.67
C TYR A 285 -0.12 6.00 9.88
N LYS A 286 0.10 5.40 11.05
CA LYS A 286 -0.71 5.63 12.25
C LYS A 286 -0.46 6.97 12.92
N TRP A 287 0.67 7.61 12.64
CA TRP A 287 1.11 8.79 13.38
C TRP A 287 0.12 9.95 13.18
N ARG A 288 -0.64 10.29 14.24
CA ARG A 288 -1.67 11.36 14.31
C ARG A 288 -2.91 11.16 13.42
N GLY A 289 -3.02 10.05 12.69
CA GLY A 289 -4.25 9.55 12.09
C GLY A 289 -4.72 10.18 10.77
N GLY A 290 -4.04 11.19 10.22
CA GLY A 290 -4.53 11.85 9.00
C GLY A 290 -4.43 10.99 7.73
N SER A 291 -3.64 9.90 7.72
CA SER A 291 -3.65 8.91 6.63
C SER A 291 -5.00 8.16 6.52
N PHE A 292 -5.67 7.91 7.66
CA PHE A 292 -7.00 7.32 7.69
C PHE A 292 -8.02 8.30 7.12
N GLN A 293 -7.99 9.56 7.56
CA GLN A 293 -8.85 10.63 7.04
C GLN A 293 -8.68 10.82 5.53
N ALA A 294 -7.43 10.80 5.03
CA ALA A 294 -7.15 10.90 3.60
C ALA A 294 -7.75 9.72 2.82
N THR A 295 -7.67 8.50 3.37
CA THR A 295 -8.28 7.30 2.79
C THR A 295 -9.81 7.37 2.79
N ASP A 296 -10.42 7.87 3.86
CA ASP A 296 -11.86 8.10 3.96
C ASP A 296 -12.34 9.15 2.95
N THR A 297 -11.55 10.22 2.76
CA THR A 297 -11.84 11.26 1.74
C THR A 297 -11.86 10.63 0.34
N LEU A 298 -10.85 9.83 0.00
CA LEU A 298 -10.79 9.13 -1.29
C LEU A 298 -11.97 8.17 -1.48
N ASN A 299 -12.34 7.41 -0.44
CA ASN A 299 -13.48 6.50 -0.51
C ASN A 299 -14.81 7.25 -0.65
N GLY A 300 -15.01 8.37 0.03
CA GLY A 300 -16.19 9.21 -0.17
C GLY A 300 -16.31 9.69 -1.61
N GLU A 301 -15.19 10.15 -2.18
CA GLU A 301 -15.13 10.66 -3.54
C GLU A 301 -15.36 9.56 -4.59
N LEU A 302 -14.78 8.37 -4.40
CA LEU A 302 -14.93 7.24 -5.30
C LEU A 302 -16.32 6.59 -5.24
N ILE A 303 -16.93 6.50 -4.06
CA ILE A 303 -18.17 5.75 -3.83
C ILE A 303 -19.41 6.61 -4.06
N CYS A 304 -19.40 7.86 -3.59
CA CYS A 304 -20.58 8.73 -3.63
C CYS A 304 -20.30 10.17 -4.08
N GLY A 305 -19.07 10.49 -4.50
CA GLY A 305 -18.70 11.84 -4.94
C GLY A 305 -18.77 12.90 -3.83
N CYS A 306 -18.55 12.49 -2.59
CA CYS A 306 -18.53 13.36 -1.42
C CYS A 306 -17.14 13.35 -0.77
N ASN A 307 -16.71 14.45 -0.17
CA ASN A 307 -15.42 14.50 0.53
C ASN A 307 -15.40 13.79 1.91
N ASP A 308 -16.47 13.08 2.26
CA ASP A 308 -16.61 12.31 3.49
C ASP A 308 -17.39 11.02 3.22
N VAL A 309 -16.75 9.87 3.44
CA VAL A 309 -17.36 8.54 3.26
C VAL A 309 -18.55 8.30 4.19
N HIS A 310 -18.58 8.94 5.35
CA HIS A 310 -19.70 8.84 6.29
C HIS A 310 -20.98 9.47 5.71
N ALA A 311 -20.85 10.43 4.79
CA ALA A 311 -21.98 11.01 4.08
C ALA A 311 -22.58 10.04 3.03
N CYS A 312 -21.81 9.05 2.56
CA CYS A 312 -22.32 8.08 1.57
C CYS A 312 -23.47 7.23 2.12
N VAL A 313 -23.49 6.97 3.43
CA VAL A 313 -24.49 6.12 4.11
C VAL A 313 -25.87 6.80 4.16
N VAL A 314 -25.94 8.13 4.07
CA VAL A 314 -27.19 8.92 4.23
C VAL A 314 -28.04 8.95 2.94
N SER A 315 -27.57 8.37 1.83
CA SER A 315 -28.24 8.47 0.52
C SER A 315 -29.25 7.35 0.21
N TYR A 316 -29.50 6.41 1.14
CA TYR A 316 -30.40 5.25 0.94
C TYR A 316 -31.77 5.36 1.63
N GLU A 317 -32.34 6.56 1.72
CA GLU A 317 -33.78 6.73 2.01
C GLU A 317 -34.46 7.53 0.90
N ILE A 318 -35.03 6.83 -0.11
CA ILE A 318 -36.37 7.08 -0.69
C ILE A 318 -36.94 5.76 -1.20
#